data_AF-G6CAT9-F1
#
_entry.id   AF-G6CAT9-F1
#
_cell.length_a   1.000
_cell.length_b   1.000
_cell.length_c   1.000
_cell.angle_alpha   90.00
_cell.angle_beta   90.00
_cell.angle_gamma   90.00
#
_symmetry.space_group_name_H-M   'P 1'
#
loop_
_entity.id
_entity.type
_entity.pdbx_description
1 polymer ?
#
loop_
_entity_poly.entity_id
_entity_poly.type
_entity_poly.pdbx_seq_one_letter_code
_entity_poly.pdbx_strand_id
1 'polypeptide(L)'
;MYDEDATADNGTGQIGLIDELFVSASVRGKGIGHMLLDDCMEWLKRTNIQRVKLHAYSWNDSAKCIYERKGFKAYAISYEKWLEE
;
A
#
# COMPACT_ATOMS: atom_id res chain seq x y z
N MET A 1 1.22 19.99 19.87
CA MET A 1 2.07 18.79 19.96
C MET A 1 1.19 17.67 19.44
N TYR A 2 1.30 17.36 18.15
CA TYR A 2 0.48 16.31 17.56
C TYR A 2 0.87 15.00 18.24
N ASP A 3 -0.10 14.20 18.69
CA ASP A 3 0.16 12.81 19.05
C ASP A 3 0.85 12.19 17.83
N GLU A 4 2.12 11.81 17.98
CA GLU A 4 2.86 11.15 16.92
C GLU A 4 2.14 9.83 16.64
N ASP A 5 1.36 9.80 15.57
CA ASP A 5 0.79 8.56 15.05
C ASP A 5 1.94 7.55 14.97
N ALA A 6 1.73 6.32 15.46
CA ALA A 6 2.75 5.28 15.42
C ALA A 6 3.28 4.99 14.00
N THR A 7 2.56 5.47 12.98
CA THR A 7 2.92 5.39 11.58
C THR A 7 3.58 6.67 11.04
N ALA A 8 3.71 7.75 11.82
CA ALA A 8 4.31 9.01 11.40
C ALA A 8 5.72 8.79 10.85
N ASP A 9 5.94 9.23 9.62
CA ASP A 9 7.26 9.27 9.00
C ASP A 9 8.07 10.42 9.60
N ASN A 10 8.93 10.11 10.56
CA ASN A 10 9.88 11.07 11.12
C ASN A 10 11.08 11.31 10.19
N GLY A 11 11.06 10.79 8.96
CA GLY A 11 12.05 11.08 7.91
C GLY A 11 13.40 10.40 8.10
N THR A 12 13.52 9.39 8.98
CA THR A 12 14.81 8.82 9.37
C THR A 12 15.05 7.36 8.95
N GLY A 13 14.22 6.77 8.07
CA GLY A 13 14.34 5.36 7.67
C GLY A 13 14.25 5.09 6.17
N GLN A 14 14.94 4.03 5.72
CA GLN A 14 14.71 3.46 4.40
C GLN A 14 13.30 2.83 4.35
N ILE A 15 12.56 3.12 3.28
CA ILE A 15 11.22 2.58 3.06
C ILE A 15 11.17 1.77 1.76
N GLY A 16 10.30 0.77 1.74
CA GLY A 16 9.90 0.08 0.52
C GLY A 16 8.65 0.73 -0.05
N LEU A 17 8.63 0.98 -1.36
CA LEU A 17 7.44 1.41 -2.08
C LEU A 17 7.01 0.29 -3.03
N ILE A 18 5.78 -0.19 -2.86
CA ILE A 18 5.12 -1.00 -3.89
C ILE A 18 4.32 0.00 -4.73
N ASP A 19 4.84 0.32 -5.90
CA ASP A 19 4.30 1.35 -6.78
C ASP A 19 3.09 0.82 -7.55
N GLU A 20 3.29 -0.23 -8.35
CA GLU A 20 2.26 -0.83 -9.18
C GLU A 20 2.16 -2.33 -8.95
N LEU A 21 0.95 -2.81 -8.68
CA LEU A 21 0.63 -4.23 -8.57
C LEU A 21 -0.67 -4.53 -9.31
N PHE A 22 -0.56 -5.32 -10.37
CA PHE A 22 -1.68 -5.60 -11.27
C PHE A 22 -1.87 -7.09 -11.53
N VAL A 23 -3.12 -7.52 -11.54
CA VAL A 23 -3.53 -8.86 -11.96
C VAL A 23 -4.45 -8.75 -13.16
N SER A 24 -4.10 -9.45 -14.24
CA SER A 24 -4.93 -9.53 -15.44
C SER A 24 -6.34 -10.00 -15.12
N ALA A 25 -7.35 -9.37 -15.73
CA ALA A 25 -8.77 -9.63 -15.44
C ALA A 25 -9.14 -11.11 -15.58
N SER A 26 -8.54 -11.81 -16.56
CA SER A 26 -8.78 -13.24 -16.84
C SER A 26 -8.41 -14.19 -15.70
N VAL A 27 -7.61 -13.74 -14.72
CA VAL A 27 -7.10 -14.58 -13.63
C VAL A 27 -7.35 -13.99 -12.24
N ARG A 28 -8.21 -12.96 -12.12
CA ARG A 28 -8.62 -12.39 -10.83
C ARG A 28 -9.49 -13.37 -10.03
N GLY A 29 -9.63 -13.11 -8.73
CA GLY A 29 -10.42 -13.96 -7.82
C GLY A 29 -9.74 -15.28 -7.41
N LYS A 30 -8.53 -15.56 -7.92
CA LYS A 30 -7.77 -16.79 -7.65
C LYS A 30 -6.67 -16.62 -6.58
N GLY A 31 -6.70 -15.54 -5.82
CA GLY A 31 -5.70 -15.24 -4.80
C GLY A 31 -4.35 -14.70 -5.31
N ILE A 32 -4.16 -14.55 -6.62
CA ILE A 32 -2.88 -14.11 -7.23
C ILE A 32 -2.40 -12.76 -6.68
N GLY A 33 -3.31 -11.81 -6.44
CA GLY A 33 -2.94 -10.51 -5.85
C GLY A 33 -2.34 -10.63 -4.45
N HIS A 34 -2.80 -11.60 -3.65
CA HIS A 34 -2.19 -11.89 -2.35
C HIS A 34 -0.79 -12.48 -2.51
N MET A 35 -0.62 -13.42 -3.45
CA MET A 35 0.68 -14.07 -3.70
C MET A 35 1.73 -13.04 -4.14
N LEU A 36 1.39 -12.18 -5.10
CA LEU A 36 2.30 -11.12 -5.57
C LEU A 36 2.69 -10.16 -4.43
N LEU A 37 1.72 -9.75 -3.61
CA LEU A 37 1.98 -8.87 -2.48
C LEU A 37 2.87 -9.56 -1.42
N ASP A 38 2.64 -10.84 -1.15
CA ASP A 38 3.46 -11.63 -0.23
C ASP A 38 4.92 -11.71 -0.71
N ASP A 39 5.13 -11.98 -2.00
CA ASP A 39 6.46 -12.03 -2.61
C ASP A 39 7.19 -10.67 -2.49
N CYS A 40 6.49 -9.56 -2.74
CA CYS A 40 7.04 -8.21 -2.54
C CYS A 40 7.45 -7.97 -1.08
N MET A 41 6.59 -8.35 -0.13
CA MET A 41 6.88 -8.18 1.29
C MET A 41 8.05 -9.04 1.76
N GLU A 42 8.17 -10.27 1.26
CA GLU A 42 9.31 -11.15 1.55
C GLU A 42 10.62 -10.58 0.99
N TRP A 43 10.60 -10.07 -0.24
CA TRP A 43 11.75 -9.41 -0.83
C TRP A 43 12.20 -8.18 -0.02
N LEU A 44 11.27 -7.30 0.36
CA LEU A 44 11.56 -6.10 1.17
C LEU A 44 12.13 -6.45 2.56
N LYS A 45 11.61 -7.50 3.19
CA LYS A 45 12.16 -8.01 4.47
C LYS A 45 13.61 -8.45 4.32
N ARG A 46 13.93 -9.17 3.23
CA ARG A 46 15.30 -9.64 2.94
C ARG A 46 16.27 -8.48 2.68
N THR A 47 15.78 -7.32 2.26
CA THR A 47 16.58 -6.10 2.09
C THR A 47 16.63 -5.21 3.34
N ASN A 48 16.26 -5.73 4.51
CA ASN A 48 16.28 -5.00 5.79
C ASN A 48 15.37 -3.74 5.81
N ILE A 49 14.32 -3.71 5.00
CA ILE A 49 13.29 -2.66 5.02
C ILE A 49 12.28 -2.99 6.12
N GLN A 50 12.03 -2.02 7.00
CA GLN A 50 11.10 -2.18 8.14
C GLN A 50 9.74 -1.52 7.91
N ARG A 51 9.63 -0.65 6.91
CA ARG A 51 8.41 0.07 6.58
C ARG A 51 8.11 0.00 5.09
N VAL A 52 6.89 -0.39 4.76
CA VAL A 52 6.40 -0.49 3.38
C VAL A 52 5.24 0.47 3.17
N LYS A 53 5.24 1.17 2.03
CA LYS A 53 4.17 2.06 1.59
C LYS A 53 3.63 1.57 0.24
N LEU A 54 2.37 1.89 0.01
CA LEU A 54 1.69 1.73 -1.27
C LEU A 54 0.59 2.79 -1.36
N HIS A 55 0.13 3.05 -2.59
CA HIS A 55 -1.02 3.89 -2.84
C HIS A 55 -2.17 3.04 -3.36
N ALA A 56 -3.38 3.38 -2.94
CA ALA A 56 -4.60 2.79 -3.45
C ALA A 56 -5.55 3.92 -3.84
N TYR A 57 -6.10 3.85 -5.04
CA TYR A 57 -7.17 4.76 -5.41
C TYR A 57 -8.37 4.60 -4.46
N SER A 58 -9.02 5.71 -4.13
CA SER A 58 -10.13 5.75 -3.17
C SER A 58 -11.29 4.82 -3.57
N TRP A 59 -11.51 4.64 -4.87
CA TRP A 59 -12.54 3.77 -5.45
C TRP A 59 -12.13 2.28 -5.56
N ASN A 60 -10.87 1.92 -5.30
CA ASN A 60 -10.37 0.57 -5.47
C ASN A 60 -10.54 -0.29 -4.20
N ASP A 61 -11.80 -0.56 -3.82
CA ASP A 61 -12.15 -1.33 -2.62
C ASP A 61 -11.52 -2.73 -2.59
N SER A 62 -11.41 -3.37 -3.75
CA SER A 62 -10.79 -4.69 -3.85
C SER A 62 -9.33 -4.67 -3.42
N ALA A 63 -8.56 -3.66 -3.83
CA ALA A 63 -7.16 -3.53 -3.44
C ALA A 63 -7.03 -3.15 -1.95
N LYS A 64 -7.82 -2.17 -1.49
CA LYS A 64 -7.85 -1.77 -0.06
C LYS A 64 -8.11 -2.96 0.86
N CYS A 65 -9.08 -3.82 0.52
CA CYS A 65 -9.37 -5.02 1.31
C CYS A 65 -8.19 -6.00 1.39
N ILE A 66 -7.45 -6.18 0.29
CA ILE A 66 -6.24 -7.02 0.29
C ILE A 66 -5.18 -6.42 1.22
N TYR A 67 -4.93 -5.11 1.11
CA TYR A 67 -3.92 -4.42 1.91
C TYR A 67 -4.25 -4.46 3.41
N GLU A 68 -5.50 -4.16 3.79
CA GLU A 68 -5.95 -4.22 5.19
C GLU A 68 -5.83 -5.63 5.76
N ARG A 69 -6.21 -6.67 5.01
CA ARG A 69 -6.02 -8.08 5.41
C ARG A 69 -4.54 -8.46 5.59
N LYS A 70 -3.63 -7.76 4.90
CA LYS A 70 -2.18 -7.92 5.03
C LYS A 70 -1.55 -6.98 6.07
N GLY A 71 -2.37 -6.27 6.84
CA GLY A 71 -1.92 -5.45 7.97
C GLY A 71 -1.49 -4.03 7.60
N PHE A 72 -1.70 -3.60 6.35
CA PHE A 72 -1.55 -2.19 6.00
C PHE A 72 -2.64 -1.37 6.69
N LYS A 73 -2.30 -0.15 7.07
CA LYS A 73 -3.23 0.83 7.64
C LYS A 73 -3.24 2.08 6.78
N ALA A 74 -4.39 2.72 6.68
CA ALA A 74 -4.48 4.04 6.04
C ALA A 74 -3.56 5.02 6.77
N TYR A 75 -2.72 5.72 6.02
CA TYR A 75 -1.72 6.64 6.57
C TYR A 75 -1.96 8.09 6.15
N ALA A 76 -2.32 8.30 4.88
CA ALA A 76 -2.57 9.62 4.31
C ALA A 76 -3.82 9.57 3.42
N ILE A 77 -4.53 10.69 3.37
CA ILE A 77 -5.68 10.91 2.48
C ILE A 77 -5.28 12.00 1.49
N SER A 78 -5.51 11.75 0.20
CA SER A 78 -5.36 12.76 -0.85
C SER A 78 -6.70 13.43 -1.09
N TYR A 79 -6.69 14.76 -1.23
CA TYR A 79 -7.86 15.55 -1.58
C TYR A 79 -7.68 16.12 -2.97
N GLU A 80 -8.66 15.90 -3.84
CA GLU A 80 -8.64 16.35 -5.22
C GLU A 80 -9.94 17.09 -5.54
N LYS A 81 -9.84 18.14 -6.35
CA LYS A 81 -10.98 18.88 -6.90
C LYS A 81 -10.62 19.31 -8.31
N TRP A 82 -11.56 19.10 -9.23
CA TRP A 82 -11.52 19.73 -10.54
C TRP A 82 -11.82 21.23 -10.41
N LEU A 83 -10.90 22.07 -10.88
CA LEU A 83 -11.23 23.46 -11.18
C LEU A 83 -11.92 23.43 -12.55
N GLU A 84 -12.97 24.24 -12.73
CA GLU A 84 -13.92 24.27 -13.87
C GLU A 84 -13.29 23.88 -15.23
N GLU A 85 -14.06 23.16 -16.08
CA GLU A 85 -13.63 22.63 -17.39
C GLU A 85 -12.97 23.65 -18.31
#